data_AF-A0A957Q5W9-F1
#
_entry.id   AF-A0A957Q5W9-F1
#
_cell.length_a   1.000
_cell.length_b   1.000
_cell.length_c   1.000
_cell.angle_alpha   90.00
_cell.angle_beta   90.00
_cell.angle_gamma   90.00
#
_symmetry.space_group_name_H-M   'P 1'
#
loop_
_entity.id
_entity.type
_entity.pdbx_description
1 polymer ?
#
loop_
_entity_poly.entity_id
_entity_poly.type
_entity_poly.pdbx_seq_one_letter_code
_entity_poly.pdbx_strand_id
1 'polypeptide(L)'
;MAKAAIPADVREAVEGIVKKFNRSVLRERAVFQARFRGRFVYLDREVGGSFTPICRLAYNGEMDNWDFAIYKYSSDRYDAEEWFFPGAEHVNGTVVGAMRAGMAAYS
;
A
#
# COMPACT_ATOMS: atom_id res chain seq x y z
N MET A 1 20.96 -1.86 -12.81
CA MET A 1 20.48 -3.25 -12.62
C MET A 1 18.96 -3.23 -12.55
N ALA A 2 18.27 -4.11 -13.29
CA ALA A 2 16.81 -4.21 -13.18
C ALA A 2 16.45 -4.70 -11.78
N LYS A 3 15.69 -3.92 -11.00
CA LYS A 3 15.27 -4.34 -9.66
C LYS A 3 14.30 -5.52 -9.79
N ALA A 4 14.58 -6.62 -9.11
CA ALA A 4 13.91 -7.90 -9.27
C ALA A 4 12.42 -7.83 -8.90
N ALA A 5 11.62 -8.73 -9.50
CA ALA A 5 10.23 -8.91 -9.12
C ALA A 5 10.12 -9.38 -7.67
N ILE A 6 8.97 -9.08 -7.02
CA ILE A 6 8.73 -9.51 -5.64
C ILE A 6 8.69 -11.05 -5.58
N PRO A 7 9.56 -11.69 -4.77
CA PRO A 7 9.57 -13.14 -4.54
C PRO A 7 8.24 -13.68 -3.99
N ALA A 8 7.97 -14.96 -4.17
CA ALA A 8 6.68 -15.58 -3.80
C ALA A 8 6.42 -15.56 -2.28
N ASP A 9 7.45 -15.84 -1.49
CA ASP A 9 7.43 -15.77 -0.02
C ASP A 9 7.12 -14.35 0.47
N VAL A 10 7.70 -13.33 -0.17
CA VAL A 10 7.41 -11.93 0.14
C VAL A 10 5.97 -11.56 -0.23
N ARG A 11 5.46 -12.04 -1.38
CA ARG A 11 4.04 -11.83 -1.75
C ARG A 11 3.09 -12.44 -0.73
N GLU A 12 3.34 -13.68 -0.32
CA GLU A 12 2.54 -14.37 0.70
C GLU A 12 2.57 -13.62 2.04
N ALA A 13 3.74 -13.11 2.44
CA ALA A 13 3.87 -12.30 3.65
C ALA A 13 3.04 -11.00 3.57
N VAL A 14 3.10 -10.29 2.44
CA VAL A 14 2.29 -9.08 2.20
C VAL A 14 0.79 -9.39 2.25
N GLU A 15 0.34 -10.45 1.59
CA GLU A 15 -1.06 -10.88 1.61
C GLU A 15 -1.53 -11.24 3.04
N GLY A 16 -0.68 -11.94 3.79
CA GLY A 16 -0.92 -12.25 5.20
C GLY A 16 -1.07 -10.99 6.07
N ILE A 17 -0.22 -9.98 5.84
CA ILE A 17 -0.29 -8.68 6.53
C ILE A 17 -1.60 -7.97 6.20
N VAL A 18 -1.98 -7.86 4.92
CA VAL A 18 -3.22 -7.20 4.49
C VAL A 18 -4.44 -7.92 5.07
N LYS A 19 -4.48 -9.25 5.00
CA LYS A 19 -5.56 -10.06 5.57
C LYS A 19 -5.69 -9.86 7.09
N LYS A 20 -4.57 -9.79 7.81
CA LYS A 20 -4.55 -9.52 9.25
C LYS A 20 -5.03 -8.11 9.55
N PHE A 21 -4.60 -7.11 8.77
CA PHE A 21 -5.00 -5.72 8.94
C PHE A 21 -6.50 -5.52 8.73
N ASN A 22 -7.06 -6.05 7.64
CA ASN A 22 -8.50 -5.99 7.34
C ASN A 22 -9.33 -6.54 8.51
N ARG A 23 -8.93 -7.70 9.06
CA ARG A 23 -9.63 -8.35 10.16
C ARG A 23 -9.52 -7.60 11.49
N SER A 24 -8.31 -7.16 11.84
CA SER A 24 -8.01 -6.65 13.19
C SER A 24 -8.24 -5.15 13.36
N VAL A 25 -8.02 -4.37 12.30
CA VAL A 25 -8.07 -2.90 12.32
C VAL A 25 -9.35 -2.37 11.68
N LEU A 26 -9.68 -2.85 10.46
CA LEU A 26 -10.83 -2.31 9.72
C LEU A 26 -12.17 -2.85 10.22
N ARG A 27 -12.22 -4.13 10.63
CA ARG A 27 -13.42 -4.77 11.22
C ARG A 27 -14.68 -4.49 10.37
N GLU A 28 -14.65 -4.88 9.10
CA GLU A 28 -15.76 -4.77 8.14
C GLU A 28 -16.11 -3.36 7.63
N ARG A 29 -15.46 -2.31 8.15
CA ARG A 29 -15.69 -0.93 7.66
C ARG A 29 -15.08 -0.64 6.29
N ALA A 30 -14.06 -1.41 5.91
CA ALA A 30 -13.38 -1.33 4.63
C ALA A 30 -12.54 -2.60 4.42
N VAL A 31 -12.11 -2.81 3.18
CA VAL A 31 -11.22 -3.91 2.79
C VAL A 31 -10.07 -3.35 1.96
N PHE A 32 -8.83 -3.66 2.34
CA PHE A 32 -7.67 -3.49 1.48
C PHE A 32 -7.42 -4.73 0.64
N GLN A 33 -6.94 -4.53 -0.57
CA GLN A 33 -6.38 -5.57 -1.44
C GLN A 33 -4.95 -5.19 -1.84
N ALA A 34 -4.06 -6.19 -1.91
CA ALA A 34 -2.76 -6.06 -2.54
C ALA A 34 -2.83 -6.59 -3.99
N ARG A 35 -2.32 -5.81 -4.94
CA ARG A 35 -2.05 -6.25 -6.32
C ARG A 35 -0.57 -6.14 -6.62
N PHE A 36 0.02 -7.16 -7.22
CA PHE A 36 1.47 -7.23 -7.47
C PHE A 36 1.79 -7.08 -8.95
N ARG A 37 2.74 -6.21 -9.30
CA ARG A 37 3.24 -6.07 -10.68
C ARG A 37 4.73 -5.74 -10.68
N GLY A 38 5.55 -6.67 -11.18
CA GLY A 38 7.00 -6.55 -11.14
C GLY A 38 7.51 -6.45 -9.70
N ARG A 39 8.22 -5.37 -9.38
CA ARG A 39 8.71 -5.05 -8.02
C ARG A 39 7.72 -4.26 -7.15
N PHE A 40 6.53 -3.95 -7.67
CA PHE A 40 5.58 -3.07 -7.01
C PHE A 40 4.43 -3.86 -6.40
N VAL A 41 3.99 -3.43 -5.22
CA VAL A 41 2.67 -3.75 -4.68
C VAL A 41 1.81 -2.49 -4.69
N TYR A 42 0.59 -2.63 -5.16
CA TYR A 42 -0.44 -1.61 -5.17
C TYR A 42 -1.45 -1.98 -4.09
N LEU A 43 -1.71 -1.05 -3.18
CA LEU A 43 -2.70 -1.19 -2.13
C LEU A 43 -3.92 -0.39 -2.55
N ASP A 44 -5.02 -1.11 -2.76
CA ASP A 44 -6.32 -0.53 -3.11
C ASP A 44 -7.29 -0.75 -1.96
N ARG A 45 -8.27 0.14 -1.82
CA ARG A 45 -9.32 0.05 -0.79
C ARG A 45 -10.69 -0.01 -1.45
N GLU A 46 -11.54 -0.87 -0.92
CA GLU A 46 -12.94 -0.95 -1.30
C GLU A 46 -13.71 0.30 -0.84
N VAL A 47 -14.38 0.96 -1.79
CA VAL A 47 -15.27 2.10 -1.60
C VAL A 47 -16.50 1.89 -2.49
N GLY A 48 -17.70 1.82 -1.91
CA GLY A 48 -18.95 1.66 -2.68
C GLY A 48 -19.01 0.40 -3.54
N GLY A 49 -18.36 -0.70 -3.12
CA GLY A 49 -18.31 -1.97 -3.86
C GLY A 49 -17.24 -2.03 -4.97
N SER A 50 -16.38 -1.01 -5.09
CA SER A 50 -15.27 -0.99 -6.05
C SER A 50 -13.94 -0.74 -5.36
N PHE A 51 -12.86 -1.37 -5.84
CA PHE A 51 -11.52 -1.12 -5.34
C PHE A 51 -10.93 0.12 -6.01
N THR A 52 -10.47 1.06 -5.18
CA THR A 52 -9.91 2.34 -5.58
C THR A 52 -8.44 2.44 -5.13
N PRO A 53 -7.57 3.07 -5.93
CA PRO A 53 -6.15 3.15 -5.64
C PRO A 53 -5.86 4.02 -4.42
N ILE A 54 -4.96 3.56 -3.56
CA ILE A 54 -4.57 4.30 -2.33
C ILE A 54 -3.10 4.64 -2.36
N CYS A 55 -2.24 3.63 -2.46
CA CYS A 55 -0.80 3.84 -2.52
C CYS A 55 -0.08 2.67 -3.19
N ARG A 56 1.20 2.86 -3.47
CA ARG A 56 2.07 1.83 -4.03
C ARG A 56 3.35 1.78 -3.23
N LEU A 57 3.84 0.58 -2.97
CA LEU A 57 5.16 0.33 -2.43
C LEU A 57 6.06 -0.32 -3.49
N ALA A 58 7.34 0.06 -3.52
CA ALA A 58 8.34 -0.55 -4.38
C ALA A 58 9.31 -1.40 -3.54
N TYR A 59 9.28 -2.72 -3.75
CA TYR A 59 10.17 -3.68 -3.12
C TYR A 59 11.63 -3.39 -3.45
N ASN A 60 12.48 -3.31 -2.43
CA ASN A 60 13.90 -2.97 -2.54
C ASN A 60 14.82 -4.21 -2.48
N GLY A 61 14.31 -5.40 -2.13
CA GLY A 61 15.09 -6.62 -1.89
C GLY A 61 14.94 -7.18 -0.48
N GLU A 62 14.36 -6.41 0.44
CA GLU A 62 14.16 -6.76 1.85
C GLU A 62 12.68 -6.57 2.22
N MET A 63 12.19 -7.15 3.32
CA MET A 63 10.76 -7.07 3.70
C MET A 63 10.34 -5.71 4.30
N ASP A 64 11.31 -4.86 4.61
CA ASP A 64 11.11 -3.52 5.18
C ASP A 64 11.74 -2.43 4.30
N ASN A 65 11.49 -1.16 4.66
CA ASN A 65 12.05 0.02 3.99
C ASN A 65 11.66 0.18 2.50
N TRP A 66 10.43 -0.19 2.13
CA TRP A 66 9.96 -0.07 0.74
C TRP A 66 9.65 1.38 0.36
N ASP A 67 9.99 1.76 -0.88
CA ASP A 67 9.73 3.10 -1.40
C ASP A 67 8.21 3.33 -1.52
N PHE A 68 7.68 4.36 -0.88
CA PHE A 68 6.25 4.68 -0.86
C PHE A 68 5.87 5.72 -1.92
N ALA A 69 4.65 5.58 -2.47
CA ALA A 69 4.01 6.59 -3.30
C ALA A 69 2.50 6.62 -3.03
N ILE A 70 1.95 7.80 -2.72
CA ILE A 70 0.51 8.01 -2.52
C ILE A 70 -0.20 8.19 -3.87
N TYR A 71 -1.47 7.84 -3.97
CA TYR A 71 -2.25 8.08 -5.19
C TYR A 71 -2.79 9.52 -5.24
N LYS A 72 -2.56 10.25 -6.33
CA LYS A 72 -3.12 11.59 -6.51
C LYS A 72 -4.28 11.53 -7.47
N TYR A 73 -5.50 11.55 -6.93
CA TYR A 73 -6.74 11.57 -7.72
C TYR A 73 -6.84 12.78 -8.66
N SER A 74 -6.26 13.93 -8.28
CA SER A 74 -6.24 15.13 -9.12
C SER A 74 -5.42 14.98 -10.40
N SER A 75 -4.47 14.04 -10.42
CA SER A 75 -3.54 13.82 -11.54
C SER A 75 -3.49 12.36 -12.01
N ASP A 76 -4.39 11.53 -11.51
CA ASP A 76 -4.55 10.11 -11.82
C ASP A 76 -3.23 9.31 -11.83
N ARG A 77 -2.37 9.53 -10.83
CA ARG A 77 -1.04 8.90 -10.76
C ARG A 77 -0.56 8.64 -9.34
N TYR A 78 0.36 7.69 -9.18
CA TYR A 78 1.12 7.52 -7.95
C TYR A 78 2.28 8.52 -7.90
N ASP A 79 2.42 9.22 -6.78
CA ASP A 79 3.42 10.26 -6.58
C ASP A 79 4.29 9.93 -5.35
N ALA A 80 5.59 9.75 -5.57
CA ALA A 80 6.56 9.41 -4.52
C ALA A 80 7.18 10.67 -3.88
N GLU A 81 6.98 11.83 -4.50
CA GLU A 81 7.47 13.12 -4.03
C GLU A 81 6.40 13.87 -3.21
N GLU A 82 5.15 13.40 -3.27
CA GLU A 82 4.05 13.92 -2.48
C GLU A 82 4.15 13.43 -1.03
N TRP A 83 4.51 14.35 -0.14
CA TRP A 83 4.59 14.14 1.31
C TRP A 83 3.65 15.06 2.09
N PHE A 84 2.93 15.95 1.42
CA PHE A 84 1.98 16.87 2.04
C PHE A 84 0.57 16.29 2.00
N PHE A 85 0.38 15.17 2.69
CA PHE A 85 -0.92 14.50 2.80
C PHE A 85 -1.16 14.00 4.24
N PRO A 86 -2.43 13.90 4.69
CA PRO A 86 -2.75 13.36 6.00
C PRO A 86 -2.27 11.91 6.16
N GLY A 87 -1.55 11.59 7.24
CA GLY A 87 -1.05 10.24 7.49
C GLY A 87 0.35 9.96 6.97
N ALA A 88 1.04 10.94 6.38
CA ALA A 88 2.43 10.80 5.97
C ALA A 88 3.35 10.33 7.12
N GLU A 89 3.03 10.68 8.36
CA GLU A 89 3.72 10.24 9.58
C GLU A 89 3.65 8.71 9.85
N HIS A 90 2.74 8.00 9.18
CA HIS A 90 2.64 6.55 9.27
C HIS A 90 3.53 5.82 8.25
N VAL A 91 4.09 6.54 7.26
CA VAL A 91 4.96 5.95 6.25
C VAL A 91 6.32 5.63 6.88
N ASN A 92 6.54 4.35 7.15
CA ASN A 92 7.76 3.84 7.80
C ASN A 92 8.42 2.70 6.99
N GLY A 93 8.13 2.63 5.69
CA GLY A 93 8.66 1.58 4.80
C GLY A 93 8.00 0.20 4.93
N THR A 94 6.97 0.05 5.77
CA THR A 94 6.24 -1.21 5.93
C THR A 94 4.87 -1.19 5.26
N VAL A 95 4.35 -2.37 4.91
CA VAL A 95 2.99 -2.54 4.36
C VAL A 95 1.92 -2.03 5.33
N VAL A 96 2.08 -2.25 6.64
CA VAL A 96 1.15 -1.77 7.66
C VAL A 96 1.16 -0.25 7.75
N GLY A 97 2.34 0.36 7.74
CA GLY A 97 2.50 1.82 7.72
C GLY A 97 1.82 2.45 6.51
N ALA A 98 2.01 1.85 5.32
CA ALA A 98 1.36 2.30 4.09
C ALA A 98 -0.18 2.21 4.15
N MET A 99 -0.75 1.12 4.68
CA MET A 99 -2.21 1.03 4.86
C MET A 99 -2.72 2.07 5.86
N ARG A 100 -1.99 2.33 6.95
CA ARG A 100 -2.36 3.38 7.93
C ARG A 100 -2.30 4.78 7.31
N ALA A 101 -1.24 5.08 6.57
CA ALA A 101 -1.09 6.33 5.83
C ALA A 101 -2.27 6.52 4.86
N GLY A 102 -2.61 5.49 4.09
CA GLY A 102 -3.74 5.50 3.17
C GLY A 102 -5.10 5.69 3.83
N MET A 103 -5.32 5.12 5.01
CA MET A 103 -6.56 5.36 5.77
C MET A 103 -6.72 6.81 6.20
N ALA A 104 -5.63 7.45 6.65
CA ALA A 104 -5.65 8.84 7.06
C ALA A 104 -5.77 9.78 5.86
N ALA A 105 -5.12 9.46 4.73
CA ALA A 105 -5.16 10.27 3.52
C ALA A 105 -6.56 10.37 2.88
N TYR A 106 -7.36 9.30 2.98
CA TYR A 106 -8.71 9.22 2.39
C TYR A 106 -9.75 8.73 3.42
N SER A 107 -9.74 9.33 4.61
CA SER A 107 -10.67 9.03 5.70
C SER A 107 -12.08 9.53 5.44
#